data_AF-A0A0U3DAI1-F1
#
_entry.id   AF-A0A0U3DAI1-F1
#
_cell.length_a   1.000
_cell.length_b   1.000
_cell.length_c   1.000
_cell.angle_alpha   90.00
_cell.angle_beta   90.00
_cell.angle_gamma   90.00
#
_symmetry.space_group_name_H-M   'P 1'
#
loop_
_entity.id
_entity.type
_entity.pdbx_description
1 polymer ?
#
loop_
_entity_poly.entity_id
_entity_poly.type
_entity_poly.pdbx_seq_one_letter_code
_entity_poly.pdbx_strand_id
1 'polypeptide(L)' 'MLTAAQVTLYRISVKLKKQAINTCGNTQALKAGMALDADVMQDRRKVWEWVLELVLAALVRI' A
#
# COMPACT_ATOMS: atom_id res chain seq x y z
N MET A 1 31.90 15.58 -2.33
CA MET A 1 30.50 16.05 -2.48
C MET A 1 29.66 14.85 -2.86
N LEU A 2 28.81 14.31 -1.97
CA LEU A 2 27.90 13.21 -2.31
C LEU A 2 26.72 13.77 -3.11
N THR A 3 26.53 13.23 -4.31
CA THR A 3 25.45 13.55 -5.25
C THR A 3 24.10 13.39 -4.56
N ALA A 4 23.31 14.46 -4.47
CA ALA A 4 21.91 14.36 -4.07
C ALA A 4 21.18 13.55 -5.14
N ALA A 5 20.79 12.32 -4.82
CA ALA A 5 19.97 11.50 -5.71
C ALA A 5 18.67 12.26 -6.01
N GLN A 6 18.45 12.62 -7.27
CA GLN A 6 17.23 13.28 -7.70
C GLN A 6 16.12 12.23 -7.78
N VAL A 7 15.50 11.94 -6.62
CA VAL A 7 14.36 11.02 -6.56
C VAL A 7 13.15 11.73 -7.15
N THR A 8 12.59 11.17 -8.23
CA THR A 8 11.34 11.67 -8.81
C THR A 8 10.18 11.37 -7.85
N LEU A 9 9.53 12.42 -7.36
CA LEU A 9 8.37 12.31 -6.49
C LEU A 9 7.08 12.43 -7.32
N TYR A 10 6.14 11.51 -7.10
CA TYR A 10 4.82 11.54 -7.72
C TYR A 10 3.78 12.01 -6.71
N ARG A 11 2.89 12.92 -7.12
CA ARG A 11 1.72 13.33 -6.34
C ARG A 11 0.48 12.64 -6.90
N ILE A 12 -0.24 11.94 -6.03
CA ILE A 12 -1.48 11.25 -6.38
C ILE A 12 -2.63 11.95 -5.65
N SER A 13 -3.61 12.46 -6.41
CA SER A 13 -4.84 13.04 -5.87
C SER A 13 -5.99 12.09 -6.13
N VAL A 14 -6.65 11.60 -5.08
CA VAL A 14 -7.81 10.71 -5.19
C VAL A 14 -9.05 11.38 -4.60
N LYS A 15 -10.19 11.19 -5.28
CA LYS A 15 -11.49 11.61 -4.76
C LYS A 15 -12.08 10.44 -3.96
N LEU A 16 -12.40 10.67 -2.69
CA LEU A 16 -13.09 9.66 -1.88
C LEU A 16 -14.44 9.32 -2.52
N LYS A 17 -14.75 8.02 -2.62
CA LYS A 17 -16.03 7.54 -3.16
C LYS A 17 -17.22 8.00 -2.29
N LYS A 18 -17.01 8.12 -0.98
CA LYS A 18 -17.99 8.61 -0.01
C LYS A 18 -17.26 9.44 1.04
N GLN A 19 -17.82 10.60 1.40
CA GLN A 19 -17.30 11.45 2.47
C GLN A 19 -17.97 11.12 3.81
N ALA A 20 -18.22 9.84 4.06
CA ALA A 20 -18.84 9.35 5.28
C ALA A 20 -18.13 8.07 5.73
N ILE A 21 -17.98 7.93 7.05
CA ILE A 21 -17.35 6.79 7.71
C ILE A 21 -18.39 6.06 8.57
N ASN A 22 -18.24 4.75 8.70
CA ASN A 22 -19.05 3.97 9.62
C ASN A 22 -18.29 3.84 10.95
N THR A 23 -18.87 4.39 12.02
CA THR A 23 -18.32 4.34 13.37
C THR A 23 -19.31 3.60 14.26
N CYS A 24 -18.94 2.42 14.76
CA CYS A 24 -19.75 1.62 15.70
C CYS A 24 -21.24 1.53 15.30
N GLY A 25 -21.53 1.23 14.03
CA GLY A 25 -22.89 1.03 13.52
C GLY A 25 -23.57 2.29 13.00
N ASN A 26 -23.01 3.48 13.22
CA ASN A 26 -23.56 4.74 12.73
C ASN A 26 -22.72 5.31 11.59
N THR A 27 -23.39 5.75 10.52
CA THR A 27 -22.74 6.48 9.42
C THR A 27 -22.64 7.96 9.78
N GLN A 28 -21.43 8.49 9.87
CA GLN A 28 -21.18 9.90 10.15
C GLN A 28 -20.41 10.55 8.99
N ALA A 29 -20.74 11.82 8.70
CA ALA A 29 -19.99 12.61 7.74
C ALA A 29 -18.53 12.77 8.20
N LEU A 30 -17.59 12.63 7.26
CA LEU A 30 -16.17 12.82 7.52
C LEU A 30 -15.91 14.29 7.85
N LYS A 31 -15.41 14.55 9.07
CA LYS A 31 -15.15 15.91 9.56
C LYS A 31 -13.74 16.35 9.18
N ALA A 32 -13.58 17.64 8.90
CA ALA A 32 -12.26 18.23 8.72
C ALA A 32 -11.42 18.02 10.00
N GLY A 33 -10.16 17.61 9.84
CA GLY A 33 -9.27 17.26 10.96
C GLY A 33 -9.25 15.78 11.35
N MET A 34 -10.11 14.93 10.76
CA MET A 34 -9.93 13.48 10.86
C MET A 34 -8.72 13.03 10.03
N ALA A 35 -7.89 12.17 10.61
CA ALA A 35 -6.79 11.53 9.88
C ALA A 35 -7.36 10.54 8.87
N LEU A 36 -6.85 10.57 7.65
CA LEU A 36 -7.19 9.62 6.59
C LEU A 36 -5.92 8.87 6.21
N ASP A 37 -5.99 7.54 6.26
CA ASP A 37 -4.91 6.67 5.80
C ASP A 37 -5.27 6.06 4.44
N ALA A 38 -4.29 5.99 3.55
CA ALA A 38 -4.44 5.40 2.23
C ALA A 38 -3.14 4.72 1.83
N ASP A 39 -3.25 3.47 1.38
CA ASP A 39 -2.12 2.68 0.89
C ASP A 39 -2.09 2.67 -0.64
N VAL A 40 -0.90 2.82 -1.22
CA VAL A 40 -0.66 2.67 -2.65
C VAL A 40 0.03 1.33 -2.87
N MET A 41 -0.76 0.32 -3.23
CA MET A 41 -0.23 -1.01 -3.52
C MET A 41 0.58 -1.00 -4.83
N GLN A 42 1.91 -0.93 -4.70
CA GLN A 42 2.84 -0.88 -5.84
C GLN A 42 3.08 -2.25 -6.49
N ASP A 43 2.99 -3.32 -5.70
CA ASP A 43 3.34 -4.67 -6.14
C ASP A 43 2.20 -5.64 -5.87
N ARG A 44 1.97 -6.54 -6.82
CA ARG A 44 0.93 -7.58 -6.77
C ARG A 44 1.57 -8.94 -7.00
N ARG A 45 2.57 -9.29 -6.18
CA ARG A 45 3.14 -10.65 -6.23
C ARG A 45 2.19 -11.67 -5.64
N LYS A 46 2.02 -12.79 -6.36
CA LYS A 46 1.30 -13.94 -5.84
C LYS A 46 2.16 -14.62 -4.78
N VAL A 47 1.61 -14.85 -3.60
CA VAL A 47 2.33 -15.53 -2.49
C VAL A 47 2.90 -16.88 -2.93
N TRP A 48 2.19 -17.61 -3.78
CA TRP A 48 2.64 -18.90 -4.32
C TRP A 48 3.88 -18.81 -5.21
N GLU A 49 4.08 -17.71 -5.95
CA GLU A 49 5.31 -17.47 -6.71
C GLU A 49 6.52 -17.33 -5.78
N TRP A 50 6.35 -16.65 -4.64
CA TRP A 50 7.40 -16.51 -3.62
C TRP A 50 7.73 -17.84 -2.92
N VAL A 51 6.71 -18.63 -2.57
CA VAL A 51 6.91 -19.92 -1.90
C VAL A 51 7.64 -20.91 -2.82
N LEU A 52 7.33 -20.93 -4.12
CA LEU A 52 7.98 -21.82 -5.07
C LEU A 52 9.48 -21.52 -5.21
N GLU A 53 9.87 -20.24 -5.26
CA GLU A 53 11.29 -19.83 -5.28
C GLU A 53 12.03 -20.35 -4.04
N LEU A 54 11.44 -20.20 -2.86
CA LEU A 54 12.04 -20.65 -1.60
C LEU A 54 12.22 -22.18 -1.54
N VAL A 55 11.21 -22.95 -1.94
CA VAL A 55 11.24 -24.42 -1.91
C VAL A 55 12.19 -24.98 -2.96
N LEU A 56 12.21 -24.42 -4.17
CA LEU A 56 13.17 -24.81 -5.21
C LEU A 56 14.62 -24.55 -4.78
N ALA A 57 14.88 -23.39 -4.16
CA ALA A 57 16.20 -23.07 -3.62
C ALA A 57 16.63 -24.06 -2.51
N ALA A 58 15.69 -24.52 -1.67
CA ALA A 58 15.96 -25.50 -0.62
C ALA A 58 16.19 -26.92 -1.18
N LEU A 59 15.44 -27.32 -2.21
CA LEU A 59 15.56 -28.64 -2.85
C LEU A 59 16.85 -28.82 -3.64
N VAL A 60 17.38 -27.76 -4.28
CA VAL A 60 18.65 -27.78 -5.01
C VAL A 60 19.87 -27.91 -4.09
N ARG A 61 19.70 -27.69 -2.78
CA ARG A 61 20.77 -27.71 -1.78
C ARG A 61 20.92 -29.08 -1.07
N ILE A 62 20.19 -30.09 -1.53
CA ILE A 62 20.25 -31.49 -1.07
C ILE A 62 20.80 -32.34 -2.22
#